data_AF-A0A022MQ42-F1
#
_entry.id   AF-A0A022MQ42-F1
#
_cell.length_a   1.000
_cell.length_b   1.000
_cell.length_c   1.000
_cell.angle_alpha   90.00
_cell.angle_beta   90.00
_cell.angle_gamma   90.00
#
_symmetry.space_group_name_H-M   'P 1'
#
loop_
_entity.id
_entity.type
_entity.pdbx_description
1 polymer ?
#
loop_
_entity_poly.entity_id
_entity_poly.type
_entity_poly.pdbx_seq_one_letter_code
_entity_poly.pdbx_strand_id
1 'polypeptide(L)'
;MTENVWTRWPSPEALGREGISRPRRLLGWGVRLLLAAILLWGAFRSSHIHAWGAAAAAAGVLVAAGASWAFFRTTLAHRLGPSLALFSLLLGVGAAARAGSFHDPALVIWCACAVAALERLPLAVATPLTGIALGAFATSNDDRWLTTVVTAVGLALAGYVLRLDAEARAGAQRLLAQERAARAAEAESAALGERARIAREIHDVLAHSLSAQLVHLEAARLLIERGADRDQVLERVVAARGMARDGLSETRQALSALRGELTPLEDFLGQLVAANDGAEVTVSGERRRLPAEASQAVRRVAQEALTNVRKHAPGARVRLSLDYRDDQVVLDVRDSGGSPGELAGAGGGYGLLGMRERAELLGGSLEAGPHEEGFAVTLKVPV
;
A
#
# COMPACT_ATOMS: atom_id res chain seq x y z
N MET A 1 26.17 -18.22 -12.94
CA MET A 1 25.91 -19.66 -12.75
C MET A 1 25.27 -20.17 -14.03
N THR A 2 25.67 -21.32 -14.55
CA THR A 2 25.02 -21.93 -15.72
C THR A 2 23.62 -22.39 -15.36
N GLU A 3 22.60 -21.97 -16.12
CA GLU A 3 21.24 -22.50 -15.95
C GLU A 3 21.23 -23.97 -16.34
N ASN A 4 21.17 -24.83 -15.34
CA ASN A 4 21.11 -26.27 -15.55
C ASN A 4 19.72 -26.62 -16.12
N VAL A 5 19.62 -27.34 -17.24
CA VAL A 5 18.32 -27.70 -17.85
C VAL A 5 17.41 -28.42 -16.84
N TRP A 6 18.02 -29.11 -15.88
CA TRP A 6 17.38 -29.77 -14.74
C TRP A 6 16.66 -28.84 -13.73
N THR A 7 16.86 -27.52 -13.75
CA THR A 7 16.13 -26.58 -12.87
C THR A 7 14.89 -25.96 -13.53
N ARG A 8 14.71 -26.12 -14.85
CA ARG A 8 13.53 -25.62 -15.58
C ARG A 8 12.32 -26.57 -15.46
N TRP A 9 11.82 -26.69 -14.23
CA TRP A 9 10.54 -27.31 -13.92
C TRP A 9 9.40 -26.27 -13.97
N PRO A 10 8.13 -26.70 -14.03
CA PRO A 10 7.04 -25.84 -13.59
C PRO A 10 7.31 -25.46 -12.12
N SER A 11 7.42 -24.16 -11.84
CA SER A 11 7.94 -23.65 -10.56
C SER A 11 7.07 -24.03 -9.35
N PRO A 12 7.56 -23.85 -8.11
CA PRO A 12 6.73 -24.01 -6.91
C PRO A 12 5.42 -23.22 -6.97
N GLU A 13 5.44 -22.02 -7.54
CA GLU A 13 4.25 -21.19 -7.83
C GLU A 13 3.32 -21.86 -8.87
N ALA A 14 3.87 -22.39 -9.97
CA ALA A 14 3.10 -23.04 -11.04
C ALA A 14 2.34 -24.28 -10.55
N LEU A 15 3.05 -25.14 -9.80
CA LEU A 15 2.52 -26.37 -9.18
C LEU A 15 1.72 -26.11 -7.90
N GLY A 16 1.79 -24.88 -7.37
CA GLY A 16 1.18 -24.44 -6.13
C GLY A 16 -0.34 -24.31 -6.19
N ARG A 17 -0.96 -23.93 -5.07
CA ARG A 17 -2.41 -23.71 -4.95
C ARG A 17 -2.81 -22.24 -4.80
N GLU A 18 -1.84 -21.35 -4.75
CA GLU A 18 -2.04 -19.92 -4.62
C GLU A 18 -2.63 -19.33 -5.91
N GLY A 19 -3.49 -18.32 -5.78
CA GLY A 19 -4.27 -17.78 -6.90
C GLY A 19 -5.33 -18.71 -7.51
N ILE A 20 -5.39 -20.01 -7.18
CA ILE A 20 -6.39 -20.91 -7.77
C ILE A 20 -7.78 -20.63 -7.19
N SER A 21 -8.74 -20.28 -8.05
CA SER A 21 -10.13 -19.99 -7.66
C SER A 21 -10.83 -21.16 -6.96
N ARG A 22 -11.86 -20.86 -6.14
CA ARG A 22 -12.64 -21.90 -5.45
C ARG A 22 -13.29 -22.90 -6.43
N PRO A 23 -13.94 -22.49 -7.55
CA PRO A 23 -14.52 -23.43 -8.51
C PRO A 23 -13.47 -24.37 -9.13
N ARG A 24 -12.28 -23.87 -9.48
CA ARG A 24 -11.23 -24.71 -10.08
C ARG A 24 -10.65 -25.71 -9.08
N ARG A 25 -10.58 -25.36 -7.78
CA ARG A 25 -10.24 -26.31 -6.71
C ARG A 25 -11.31 -27.40 -6.55
N LEU A 26 -12.59 -27.05 -6.60
CA LEU A 26 -13.70 -28.02 -6.54
C LEU A 26 -13.69 -28.96 -7.76
N LEU A 27 -13.50 -28.42 -8.97
CA LEU A 27 -13.37 -29.21 -10.20
C LEU A 27 -12.20 -30.21 -10.11
N GLY A 28 -11.03 -29.77 -9.62
CA GLY A 28 -9.87 -30.65 -9.43
C GLY A 28 -10.04 -31.73 -8.35
N TRP A 29 -10.96 -31.54 -7.39
CA TRP A 29 -11.41 -32.62 -6.50
C TRP A 29 -12.41 -33.55 -7.20
N GLY A 30 -13.39 -33.00 -7.92
CA GLY A 30 -14.37 -33.76 -8.69
C GLY A 30 -13.73 -34.71 -9.70
N VAL A 31 -12.73 -34.25 -10.47
CA VAL A 31 -11.97 -35.09 -11.40
C VAL A 31 -11.24 -36.24 -10.69
N ARG A 32 -10.67 -36.01 -9.50
CA ARG A 32 -10.01 -37.06 -8.71
C ARG A 32 -11.00 -38.09 -8.15
N LEU A 33 -12.15 -37.62 -7.67
CA LEU A 33 -13.23 -38.51 -7.20
C LEU A 33 -13.81 -39.33 -8.35
N LEU A 34 -13.99 -38.74 -9.53
CA LEU A 34 -14.43 -39.43 -10.75
C LEU A 34 -13.41 -40.49 -11.19
N LEU A 35 -12.11 -40.16 -11.26
CA LEU A 35 -11.06 -41.12 -11.58
C LEU A 35 -11.01 -42.27 -10.57
N ALA A 36 -11.13 -41.99 -9.28
CA ALA A 36 -11.20 -43.03 -8.24
C ALA A 36 -12.43 -43.92 -8.38
N ALA A 37 -13.60 -43.34 -8.69
CA ALA A 37 -14.84 -44.08 -8.94
C ALA A 37 -14.74 -44.98 -10.18
N ILE A 38 -14.14 -44.50 -11.27
CA ILE A 38 -13.89 -45.27 -12.49
C ILE A 38 -12.91 -46.43 -12.21
N LEU A 39 -11.81 -46.18 -11.49
CA LEU A 39 -10.85 -47.21 -11.11
C LEU A 39 -11.50 -48.31 -10.25
N LEU A 40 -12.29 -47.94 -9.25
CA LEU A 40 -13.04 -48.89 -8.43
C LEU A 40 -14.06 -49.67 -9.26
N TRP A 41 -14.88 -48.99 -10.07
CA TRP A 41 -15.89 -49.61 -10.92
C TRP A 41 -15.28 -50.63 -11.88
N GLY A 42 -14.24 -50.25 -12.63
CA GLY A 42 -13.55 -51.15 -13.55
C GLY A 42 -12.94 -52.36 -12.83
N ALA A 43 -12.30 -52.14 -11.67
CA ALA A 43 -11.62 -53.21 -10.94
C ALA A 43 -12.58 -54.21 -10.29
N PHE A 44 -13.76 -53.78 -9.83
CA PHE A 44 -14.81 -54.70 -9.38
C PHE A 44 -15.53 -55.39 -10.55
N ARG A 45 -15.81 -54.66 -11.64
CA ARG A 45 -16.46 -55.20 -12.85
C ARG A 45 -15.67 -56.34 -13.51
N SER A 46 -14.34 -56.23 -13.56
CA SER A 46 -13.48 -57.29 -14.13
C SER A 46 -13.15 -58.41 -13.14
N SER A 47 -13.62 -58.35 -11.89
CA SER A 47 -13.34 -59.38 -10.89
C SER A 47 -14.32 -60.56 -11.04
N HIS A 48 -13.80 -61.76 -11.37
CA HIS A 48 -14.60 -62.99 -11.48
C HIS A 48 -14.98 -63.57 -10.09
N ILE A 49 -15.60 -62.75 -9.23
CA ILE A 49 -16.27 -63.08 -7.96
C ILE A 49 -15.45 -63.92 -6.95
N HIS A 50 -14.12 -63.99 -7.09
CA HIS A 50 -13.23 -64.59 -6.11
C HIS A 50 -12.72 -63.52 -5.14
N ALA A 51 -12.87 -63.75 -3.83
CA ALA A 51 -12.53 -62.78 -2.79
C ALA A 51 -11.09 -62.22 -2.89
N TRP A 52 -10.13 -63.06 -3.27
CA TRP A 52 -8.73 -62.67 -3.51
C TRP A 52 -8.57 -61.67 -4.67
N GLY A 53 -9.37 -61.81 -5.74
CA GLY A 53 -9.36 -60.86 -6.86
C GLY A 53 -9.90 -59.49 -6.46
N ALA A 54 -10.99 -59.46 -5.68
CA ALA A 54 -11.53 -58.23 -5.12
C ALA A 54 -10.58 -57.55 -4.12
N ALA A 55 -9.87 -58.33 -3.30
CA ALA A 55 -8.83 -57.82 -2.40
C ALA A 55 -7.63 -57.23 -3.16
N ALA A 56 -7.15 -57.92 -4.20
CA ALA A 56 -6.07 -57.44 -5.06
C ALA A 56 -6.45 -56.16 -5.82
N ALA A 57 -7.68 -56.08 -6.34
CA ALA A 57 -8.25 -54.89 -6.95
C ALA A 57 -8.23 -53.69 -5.99
N ALA A 58 -8.80 -53.85 -4.78
CA ALA A 58 -8.83 -52.80 -3.77
C ALA A 58 -7.42 -52.35 -3.34
N ALA A 59 -6.50 -53.28 -3.14
CA ALA A 59 -5.10 -52.98 -2.83
C ALA A 59 -4.42 -52.20 -3.95
N GLY A 60 -4.61 -52.60 -5.21
CA GLY A 60 -4.05 -51.91 -6.38
C GLY A 60 -4.54 -50.46 -6.50
N VAL A 61 -5.83 -50.21 -6.28
CA VAL A 61 -6.39 -48.85 -6.28
C VAL A 61 -5.84 -48.01 -5.12
N LEU A 62 -5.69 -48.58 -3.92
CA LEU A 62 -5.10 -47.89 -2.77
C LEU A 62 -3.61 -47.54 -3.00
N VAL A 63 -2.82 -48.46 -3.58
CA VAL A 63 -1.42 -48.21 -3.94
C VAL A 63 -1.33 -47.13 -5.02
N ALA A 64 -2.16 -47.17 -6.06
CA ALA A 64 -2.19 -46.15 -7.11
C ALA A 64 -2.57 -44.76 -6.55
N ALA A 65 -3.58 -44.68 -5.67
CA ALA A 65 -3.98 -43.45 -5.01
C ALA A 65 -2.89 -42.89 -4.10
N GLY A 66 -2.24 -43.74 -3.29
CA GLY A 66 -1.14 -43.38 -2.41
C GLY A 66 0.11 -42.92 -3.17
N ALA A 67 0.52 -43.65 -4.21
CA ALA A 67 1.66 -43.31 -5.06
C ALA A 67 1.40 -42.01 -5.84
N SER A 68 0.19 -41.79 -6.35
CA SER A 68 -0.22 -40.55 -7.00
C SER A 68 -0.20 -39.36 -6.02
N TRP A 69 -0.78 -39.51 -4.82
CA TRP A 69 -0.71 -38.46 -3.79
C TRP A 69 0.73 -38.13 -3.39
N ALA A 70 1.58 -39.13 -3.21
CA ALA A 70 3.00 -38.95 -2.92
C ALA A 70 3.71 -38.23 -4.07
N PHE A 71 3.48 -38.63 -5.33
CA PHE A 71 4.04 -38.01 -6.54
C PHE A 71 3.66 -36.52 -6.64
N PHE A 72 2.40 -36.17 -6.37
CA PHE A 72 1.94 -34.78 -6.34
C PHE A 72 2.61 -33.96 -5.23
N ARG A 73 3.09 -34.59 -4.14
CA ARG A 73 3.88 -33.91 -3.08
C ARG A 73 5.38 -33.84 -3.39
N THR A 74 5.98 -34.89 -3.95
CA THR A 74 7.41 -34.90 -4.30
C THR A 74 7.73 -33.98 -5.48
N THR A 75 6.82 -33.87 -6.47
CA THR A 75 6.93 -32.92 -7.57
C THR A 75 6.84 -31.47 -7.08
N LEU A 76 5.86 -31.15 -6.21
CA LEU A 76 5.76 -29.83 -5.58
C LEU A 76 7.02 -29.49 -4.78
N ALA A 77 7.55 -30.45 -4.01
CA ALA A 77 8.81 -30.32 -3.27
C ALA A 77 10.08 -30.45 -4.14
N HIS A 78 9.96 -30.44 -5.47
CA HIS A 78 11.07 -30.50 -6.44
C HIS A 78 12.05 -31.69 -6.26
N ARG A 79 11.59 -32.78 -5.64
CA ARG A 79 12.39 -34.00 -5.43
C ARG A 79 12.27 -34.93 -6.62
N LEU A 80 13.12 -34.73 -7.63
CA LEU A 80 13.06 -35.47 -8.89
C LEU A 80 13.17 -37.00 -8.70
N GLY A 81 14.23 -37.50 -8.07
CA GLY A 81 14.46 -38.95 -7.88
C GLY A 81 13.26 -39.69 -7.26
N PRO A 82 12.74 -39.26 -6.10
CA PRO A 82 11.51 -39.82 -5.52
C PRO A 82 10.28 -39.71 -6.44
N SER A 83 10.14 -38.62 -7.20
CA SER A 83 9.03 -38.47 -8.15
C SER A 83 9.14 -39.47 -9.30
N LEU A 84 10.34 -39.74 -9.81
CA LEU A 84 10.55 -40.76 -10.85
C LEU A 84 10.31 -42.17 -10.31
N ALA A 85 10.76 -42.49 -9.09
CA ALA A 85 10.48 -43.78 -8.45
C ALA A 85 8.97 -44.02 -8.27
N LEU A 86 8.22 -43.00 -7.83
CA LEU A 86 6.76 -43.06 -7.71
C LEU A 86 6.03 -43.14 -9.06
N PHE A 87 6.57 -42.50 -10.11
CA PHE A 87 6.04 -42.61 -11.47
C PHE A 87 6.24 -44.02 -12.05
N SER A 88 7.45 -44.59 -11.89
CA SER A 88 7.73 -45.98 -12.28
C SER A 88 6.87 -46.99 -11.51
N LEU A 89 6.59 -46.73 -10.23
CA LEU A 89 5.63 -47.52 -9.45
C LEU A 89 4.22 -47.46 -10.05
N LEU A 90 3.73 -46.27 -10.43
CA LEU A 90 2.42 -46.12 -11.08
C LEU A 90 2.35 -46.87 -12.43
N LEU A 91 3.37 -46.75 -13.28
CA LEU A 91 3.46 -47.54 -14.52
C LEU A 91 3.44 -49.05 -14.24
N GLY A 92 4.16 -49.50 -13.21
CA GLY A 92 4.22 -50.90 -12.77
C GLY A 92 2.89 -51.42 -12.23
N VAL A 93 2.12 -50.61 -11.50
CA VAL A 93 0.76 -50.97 -11.06
C VAL A 93 -0.19 -51.10 -12.25
N GLY A 94 -0.07 -50.23 -13.26
CA GLY A 94 -0.81 -50.38 -14.53
C GLY A 94 -0.47 -51.69 -15.26
N ALA A 95 0.82 -52.05 -15.35
CA ALA A 95 1.25 -53.31 -15.95
C ALA A 95 0.78 -54.54 -15.15
N ALA A 96 0.84 -54.50 -13.82
CA ALA A 96 0.33 -55.55 -12.95
C ALA A 96 -1.20 -55.72 -13.08
N ALA A 97 -1.94 -54.62 -13.17
CA ALA A 97 -3.38 -54.65 -13.45
C ALA A 97 -3.69 -55.30 -14.81
N ARG A 98 -2.96 -54.92 -15.88
CA ARG A 98 -3.11 -55.51 -17.22
C ARG A 98 -2.80 -57.01 -17.27
N ALA A 99 -1.82 -57.46 -16.48
CA ALA A 99 -1.48 -58.88 -16.33
C ALA A 99 -2.51 -59.67 -15.49
N GLY A 100 -3.10 -59.03 -14.48
CA GLY A 100 -4.19 -59.59 -13.66
C GLY A 100 -5.59 -59.51 -14.30
N SER A 101 -5.69 -59.28 -15.62
CA SER A 101 -6.93 -59.07 -16.37
C SER A 101 -7.78 -57.84 -15.96
N PHE A 102 -7.24 -56.93 -15.15
CA PHE A 102 -7.87 -55.64 -14.82
C PHE A 102 -7.57 -54.61 -15.93
N HIS A 103 -8.23 -54.78 -17.08
CA HIS A 103 -8.02 -53.97 -18.29
C HIS A 103 -8.41 -52.50 -18.10
N ASP A 104 -9.69 -52.21 -17.77
CA ASP A 104 -10.18 -50.84 -17.60
C ASP A 104 -9.32 -50.02 -16.59
N PRO A 105 -8.92 -50.54 -15.41
CA PRO A 105 -8.05 -49.81 -14.49
C PRO A 105 -6.63 -49.55 -15.01
N ALA A 106 -6.04 -50.50 -15.75
CA ALA A 106 -4.69 -50.33 -16.31
C ALA A 106 -4.64 -49.16 -17.31
N LEU A 107 -5.62 -49.09 -18.21
CA LEU A 107 -5.76 -48.00 -19.18
C LEU A 107 -5.90 -46.64 -18.48
N VAL A 108 -6.76 -46.55 -17.45
CA VAL A 108 -6.98 -45.30 -16.68
C VAL A 108 -5.71 -44.86 -15.95
N ILE A 109 -4.93 -45.79 -15.38
CA ILE A 109 -3.63 -45.49 -14.75
C ILE A 109 -2.65 -44.90 -15.77
N TRP A 110 -2.49 -45.52 -16.94
CA TRP A 110 -1.56 -45.01 -17.96
C TRP A 110 -2.02 -43.67 -18.57
N CYS A 111 -3.32 -43.47 -18.78
CA CYS A 111 -3.87 -42.18 -19.19
C CYS A 111 -3.56 -41.08 -18.17
N ALA A 112 -3.72 -41.36 -16.88
CA ALA A 112 -3.37 -40.43 -15.80
C ALA A 112 -1.85 -40.16 -15.73
N CYS A 113 -1.01 -41.18 -15.93
CA CYS A 113 0.44 -41.04 -16.01
C CYS A 113 0.89 -40.13 -17.18
N ALA A 114 0.30 -40.30 -18.37
CA ALA A 114 0.62 -39.47 -19.54
C ALA A 114 0.34 -37.97 -19.29
N VAL A 115 -0.83 -37.65 -18.73
CA VAL A 115 -1.20 -36.26 -18.38
C VAL A 115 -0.31 -35.71 -17.26
N ALA A 116 -0.10 -36.48 -16.19
CA ALA A 116 0.66 -36.05 -15.03
C ALA A 116 2.17 -35.85 -15.32
N ALA A 117 2.72 -36.60 -16.29
CA ALA A 117 4.09 -36.40 -16.76
C ALA A 117 4.29 -35.00 -17.39
N LEU A 118 3.43 -34.63 -18.35
CA LEU A 118 3.52 -33.33 -19.02
C LEU A 118 3.20 -32.15 -18.09
N GLU A 119 2.21 -32.29 -17.20
CA GLU A 119 1.85 -31.28 -16.19
C GLU A 119 3.02 -31.01 -15.22
N ARG A 120 3.71 -32.06 -14.73
CA ARG A 120 4.50 -31.97 -13.48
C ARG A 120 6.00 -32.23 -13.57
N LEU A 121 6.54 -32.68 -14.70
CA LEU A 121 7.96 -33.08 -14.79
C LEU A 121 8.82 -32.07 -15.59
N PRO A 122 10.16 -31.81 -15.43
CA PRO A 122 10.99 -31.05 -16.96
C PRO A 122 10.66 -31.82 -18.23
N LEU A 123 10.48 -31.09 -19.35
CA LEU A 123 10.08 -31.65 -20.65
C LEU A 123 10.97 -32.81 -21.11
N ALA A 124 12.28 -32.73 -20.87
CA ALA A 124 13.27 -33.75 -21.23
C ALA A 124 13.03 -35.14 -20.62
N VAL A 125 12.28 -35.21 -19.51
CA VAL A 125 11.89 -36.48 -18.85
C VAL A 125 10.39 -36.73 -18.98
N ALA A 126 9.58 -35.66 -19.06
CA ALA A 126 8.16 -35.74 -19.32
C ALA A 126 7.86 -36.43 -20.67
N THR A 127 8.55 -36.05 -21.75
CA THR A 127 8.25 -36.59 -23.10
C THR A 127 8.51 -38.09 -23.24
N PRO A 128 9.66 -38.68 -22.83
CA PRO A 128 9.83 -40.14 -22.90
C PRO A 128 8.87 -40.89 -21.97
N LEU A 129 8.61 -40.40 -20.75
CA LEU A 129 7.66 -41.04 -19.82
C LEU A 129 6.21 -40.98 -20.32
N THR A 130 5.82 -39.89 -21.00
CA THR A 130 4.53 -39.78 -21.68
C THR A 130 4.45 -40.76 -22.84
N GLY A 131 5.52 -40.89 -23.64
CA GLY A 131 5.62 -41.88 -24.72
C GLY A 131 5.49 -43.32 -24.21
N ILE A 132 6.12 -43.66 -23.08
CA ILE A 132 5.98 -44.98 -22.43
C ILE A 132 4.54 -45.21 -21.94
N ALA A 133 3.93 -44.24 -21.27
CA ALA A 133 2.56 -44.35 -20.78
C ALA A 133 1.53 -44.49 -21.93
N LEU A 134 1.64 -43.66 -22.96
CA LEU A 134 0.77 -43.73 -24.14
C LEU A 134 1.03 -44.97 -24.99
N GLY A 135 2.28 -45.47 -25.03
CA GLY A 135 2.62 -46.74 -25.67
C GLY A 135 1.98 -47.93 -24.96
N ALA A 136 2.07 -48.00 -23.63
CA ALA A 136 1.45 -49.06 -22.83
C ALA A 136 -0.09 -49.03 -22.90
N PHE A 137 -0.69 -47.84 -22.94
CA PHE A 137 -2.10 -47.66 -23.28
C PHE A 137 -2.41 -48.20 -24.69
N ALA A 138 -1.66 -47.78 -25.71
CA ALA A 138 -1.96 -48.10 -27.10
C ALA A 138 -1.75 -49.59 -27.46
N THR A 139 -0.84 -50.30 -26.79
CA THR A 139 -0.68 -51.75 -26.95
C THR A 139 -1.67 -52.58 -26.13
N SER A 140 -2.41 -51.95 -25.21
CA SER A 140 -3.38 -52.60 -24.32
C SER A 140 -4.83 -52.26 -24.62
N ASN A 141 -5.10 -51.33 -25.54
CA ASN A 141 -6.43 -50.84 -25.86
C ASN A 141 -6.96 -51.52 -27.13
N ASP A 142 -7.88 -52.48 -26.97
CA ASP A 142 -8.40 -53.34 -28.05
C ASP A 142 -9.39 -52.62 -29.00
N ASP A 143 -9.56 -51.29 -28.88
CA ASP A 143 -10.35 -50.48 -29.80
C ASP A 143 -9.73 -50.37 -31.21
N ARG A 144 -10.51 -49.78 -32.13
CA ARG A 144 -10.03 -49.37 -33.45
C ARG A 144 -8.83 -48.42 -33.29
N TRP A 145 -7.75 -48.65 -34.04
CA TRP A 145 -6.51 -47.87 -33.97
C TRP A 145 -6.71 -46.34 -33.99
N LEU A 146 -7.71 -45.86 -34.72
CA LEU A 146 -8.04 -44.45 -34.87
C LEU A 146 -8.55 -43.82 -33.56
N THR A 147 -9.39 -44.50 -32.78
CA THR A 147 -9.81 -44.01 -31.44
C THR A 147 -8.67 -44.07 -30.43
N THR A 148 -7.81 -45.10 -30.50
CA THR A 148 -6.60 -45.18 -29.67
C THR A 148 -5.65 -44.01 -29.96
N VAL A 149 -5.42 -43.66 -31.23
CA VAL A 149 -4.59 -42.50 -31.64
C VAL A 149 -5.22 -41.18 -31.19
N VAL A 150 -6.52 -40.97 -31.42
CA VAL A 150 -7.22 -39.74 -31.01
C VAL A 150 -7.18 -39.55 -29.49
N THR A 151 -7.40 -40.60 -28.71
CA THR A 151 -7.29 -40.56 -27.25
C THR A 151 -5.86 -40.26 -26.78
N ALA A 152 -4.85 -40.90 -27.37
CA ALA A 152 -3.45 -40.66 -27.01
C ALA A 152 -3.00 -39.21 -27.32
N VAL A 153 -3.37 -38.68 -28.48
CA VAL A 153 -3.13 -37.28 -28.85
C VAL A 153 -3.90 -36.32 -27.92
N GLY A 154 -5.16 -36.61 -27.62
CA GLY A 154 -5.97 -35.82 -26.69
C GLY A 154 -5.38 -35.74 -25.28
N LEU A 155 -4.85 -36.84 -24.76
CA LEU A 155 -4.17 -36.89 -23.45
C LEU A 155 -2.85 -36.12 -23.45
N ALA A 156 -2.05 -36.23 -24.51
CA ALA A 156 -0.81 -35.45 -24.66
C ALA A 156 -1.12 -33.93 -24.72
N LEU A 157 -2.13 -33.52 -25.50
CA LEU A 157 -2.58 -32.15 -25.57
C LEU A 157 -3.14 -31.65 -24.23
N ALA A 158 -3.93 -32.46 -23.52
CA ALA A 158 -4.46 -32.10 -22.20
C ALA A 158 -3.34 -31.87 -21.17
N GLY A 159 -2.35 -32.75 -21.10
CA GLY A 159 -1.18 -32.59 -20.23
C GLY A 159 -0.35 -31.34 -20.57
N TYR A 160 -0.16 -31.06 -21.87
CA TYR A 160 0.55 -29.86 -22.32
C TYR A 160 -0.21 -28.55 -22.06
N VAL A 161 -1.54 -28.53 -22.24
CA VAL A 161 -2.39 -27.37 -21.91
C VAL A 161 -2.41 -27.10 -20.40
N LEU A 162 -2.49 -28.14 -19.57
CA LEU A 162 -2.38 -28.00 -18.10
C LEU A 162 -1.02 -27.45 -17.67
N ARG A 163 0.06 -27.84 -18.37
CA ARG A 163 1.40 -27.30 -18.17
C ARG A 163 1.48 -25.81 -18.52
N LEU A 164 1.02 -25.41 -19.71
CA LEU A 164 1.01 -24.01 -20.15
C LEU A 164 0.20 -23.11 -19.21
N ASP A 165 -0.95 -23.58 -18.73
CA ASP A 165 -1.75 -22.89 -17.73
C ASP A 165 -1.00 -22.69 -16.39
N ALA A 166 -0.21 -23.68 -15.96
CA ALA A 166 0.60 -23.58 -14.76
C ALA A 166 1.75 -22.58 -14.92
N GLU A 167 2.47 -22.64 -16.04
CA GLU A 167 3.57 -21.73 -16.36
C GLU A 167 3.06 -20.28 -16.52
N ALA A 168 1.92 -20.06 -17.19
CA ALA A 168 1.28 -18.76 -17.34
C ALA A 168 0.81 -18.17 -15.99
N ARG A 169 0.21 -18.98 -15.11
CA ARG A 169 -0.19 -18.54 -13.77
C ARG A 169 1.00 -18.10 -12.92
N ALA A 170 2.11 -18.84 -12.96
CA ALA A 170 3.34 -18.46 -12.26
C ALA A 170 3.93 -17.15 -12.81
N GLY A 171 3.93 -16.97 -14.13
CA GLY A 171 4.33 -15.71 -14.78
C GLY A 171 3.51 -14.52 -14.29
N ALA A 172 2.18 -14.63 -14.31
CA ALA A 172 1.28 -13.57 -13.83
C ALA A 172 1.47 -13.26 -12.33
N GLN A 173 1.68 -14.27 -11.48
CA GLN A 173 1.94 -14.08 -10.05
C GLN A 173 3.28 -13.37 -9.79
N ARG A 174 4.34 -13.74 -10.53
CA ARG A 174 5.65 -13.09 -10.45
C ARG A 174 5.58 -11.63 -10.88
N LEU A 175 4.88 -11.32 -11.98
CA LEU A 175 4.66 -9.95 -12.44
C LEU A 175 3.90 -9.10 -11.40
N LEU A 176 2.83 -9.63 -10.80
CA LEU A 176 2.09 -8.94 -9.73
C LEU A 176 2.92 -8.76 -8.45
N ALA A 177 3.84 -9.68 -8.14
CA ALA A 177 4.77 -9.51 -7.02
C ALA A 177 5.83 -8.44 -7.31
N GLN A 178 6.38 -8.42 -8.52
CA GLN A 178 7.32 -7.39 -8.98
C GLN A 178 6.68 -5.99 -9.02
N GLU A 179 5.45 -5.88 -9.53
CA GLU A 179 4.69 -4.62 -9.55
C GLU A 179 4.47 -4.06 -8.14
N ARG A 180 4.07 -4.92 -7.19
CA ARG A 180 3.89 -4.51 -5.78
C ARG A 180 5.20 -4.07 -5.13
N ALA A 181 6.29 -4.75 -5.42
CA ALA A 181 7.62 -4.36 -4.93
C ALA A 181 8.08 -3.02 -5.55
N ALA A 182 7.84 -2.81 -6.84
CA ALA A 182 8.13 -1.55 -7.53
C ALA A 182 7.32 -0.38 -6.93
N ARG A 183 5.99 -0.51 -6.83
CA ARG A 183 5.10 0.49 -6.20
C ARG A 183 5.50 0.81 -4.76
N ALA A 184 5.97 -0.18 -3.99
CA ALA A 184 6.45 0.03 -2.63
C ALA A 184 7.77 0.84 -2.61
N ALA A 185 8.73 0.51 -3.47
CA ALA A 185 9.98 1.24 -3.60
C ALA A 185 9.78 2.67 -4.16
N GLU A 186 8.83 2.87 -5.08
CA GLU A 186 8.40 4.18 -5.57
C GLU A 186 7.83 5.04 -4.44
N ALA A 187 6.94 4.47 -3.60
CA ALA A 187 6.37 5.15 -2.45
C ALA A 187 7.41 5.50 -1.37
N GLU A 188 8.37 4.60 -1.11
CA GLU A 188 9.49 4.87 -0.20
C GLU A 188 10.42 5.97 -0.75
N SER A 189 10.77 5.90 -2.04
CA SER A 189 11.57 6.92 -2.72
C SER A 189 10.89 8.30 -2.70
N ALA A 190 9.59 8.36 -2.96
CA ALA A 190 8.81 9.59 -2.87
C ALA A 190 8.80 10.16 -1.43
N ALA A 191 8.61 9.30 -0.41
CA ALA A 191 8.65 9.71 0.99
C ALA A 191 10.03 10.20 1.44
N LEU A 192 11.12 9.64 0.89
CA LEU A 192 12.48 10.12 1.12
C LEU A 192 12.75 11.45 0.40
N GLY A 193 12.26 11.60 -0.84
CA GLY A 193 12.32 12.86 -1.60
C GLY A 193 11.59 14.00 -0.90
N GLU A 194 10.40 13.72 -0.35
CA GLU A 194 9.61 14.67 0.43
C GLU A 194 10.35 15.13 1.70
N ARG A 195 10.88 14.18 2.48
CA ARG A 195 11.74 14.48 3.65
C ARG A 195 12.96 15.32 3.27
N ALA A 196 13.57 15.05 2.12
CA ALA A 196 14.71 15.82 1.60
C ALA A 196 14.34 17.19 1.01
N ARG A 197 13.06 17.45 0.69
CA ARG A 197 12.54 18.79 0.36
C ARG A 197 12.33 19.59 1.65
N ILE A 198 11.58 19.03 2.60
CA ILE A 198 11.26 19.67 3.89
C ILE A 198 12.52 19.95 4.72
N ALA A 199 13.53 19.07 4.67
CA ALA A 199 14.82 19.32 5.33
C ALA A 199 15.57 20.54 4.76
N ARG A 200 15.39 20.86 3.47
CA ARG A 200 15.94 22.08 2.85
C ARG A 200 15.09 23.30 3.21
N GLU A 201 13.77 23.21 3.08
CA GLU A 201 12.84 24.29 3.48
C GLU A 201 13.09 24.75 4.94
N ILE A 202 13.26 23.79 5.86
CA ILE A 202 13.64 24.08 7.26
C ILE A 202 15.04 24.70 7.37
N HIS A 203 16.02 24.19 6.60
CA HIS A 203 17.37 24.74 6.61
C HIS A 203 17.42 26.18 6.09
N ASP A 204 16.67 26.49 5.03
CA ASP A 204 16.63 27.81 4.40
C ASP A 204 15.95 28.84 5.32
N VAL A 205 14.84 28.47 5.96
CA VAL A 205 14.18 29.29 7.01
C VAL A 205 15.11 29.56 8.19
N LEU A 206 15.79 28.52 8.70
CA LEU A 206 16.76 28.67 9.80
C LEU A 206 17.97 29.52 9.40
N ALA A 207 18.54 29.31 8.21
CA ALA A 207 19.69 30.07 7.72
C ALA A 207 19.35 31.55 7.52
N HIS A 208 18.18 31.86 6.94
CA HIS A 208 17.73 33.23 6.73
C HIS A 208 17.47 33.96 8.05
N SER A 209 16.68 33.35 8.96
CA SER A 209 16.34 33.95 10.25
C SER A 209 17.57 34.16 11.14
N LEU A 210 18.49 33.19 11.22
CA LEU A 210 19.74 33.33 11.98
C LEU A 210 20.66 34.40 11.38
N SER A 211 20.73 34.52 10.05
CA SER A 211 21.53 35.56 9.38
C SER A 211 20.99 36.97 9.66
N ALA A 212 19.68 37.16 9.56
CA ALA A 212 19.03 38.44 9.89
C ALA A 212 19.21 38.80 11.39
N GLN A 213 19.08 37.81 12.28
CA GLN A 213 19.31 37.98 13.71
C GLN A 213 20.76 38.40 14.02
N LEU A 214 21.76 37.79 13.37
CA LEU A 214 23.17 38.17 13.51
C LEU A 214 23.41 39.62 13.06
N VAL A 215 22.84 40.04 11.92
CA VAL A 215 22.95 41.43 11.43
C VAL A 215 22.36 42.43 12.44
N HIS A 216 21.23 42.11 13.07
CA HIS A 216 20.63 42.98 14.09
C HIS A 216 21.43 43.03 15.40
N LEU A 217 22.08 41.94 15.80
CA LEU A 217 22.96 41.92 16.98
C LEU A 217 24.28 42.66 16.72
N GLU A 218 24.87 42.52 15.52
CA GLU A 218 26.06 43.28 15.11
C GLU A 218 25.78 44.80 15.05
N ALA A 219 24.62 45.17 14.49
CA ALA A 219 24.15 46.56 14.50
C ALA A 219 23.96 47.10 15.94
N ALA A 220 23.46 46.29 16.87
CA ALA A 220 23.35 46.67 18.27
C ALA A 220 24.74 46.89 18.92
N ARG A 221 25.74 46.05 18.61
CA ARG A 221 27.12 46.24 19.10
C ARG A 221 27.73 47.53 18.58
N LEU A 222 27.59 47.81 17.28
CA LEU A 222 28.08 49.03 16.64
C LEU A 222 27.39 50.32 17.16
N LEU A 223 26.14 50.24 17.61
CA LEU A 223 25.45 51.34 18.28
C LEU A 223 26.03 51.59 19.68
N ILE A 224 26.28 50.53 20.46
CA ILE A 224 26.93 50.63 21.78
C ILE A 224 28.34 51.23 21.67
N GLU A 225 29.15 50.74 20.72
CA GLU A 225 30.52 51.25 20.45
C GLU A 225 30.56 52.74 20.09
N ARG A 226 29.46 53.28 19.53
CA ARG A 226 29.33 54.69 19.13
C ARG A 226 28.67 55.57 20.19
N GLY A 227 28.31 55.02 21.36
CA GLY A 227 27.61 55.75 22.41
C GLY A 227 26.19 56.18 22.02
N ALA A 228 25.51 55.40 21.16
CA ALA A 228 24.11 55.66 20.79
C ALA A 228 23.15 55.46 21.98
N ASP A 229 21.99 56.10 21.90
CA ASP A 229 21.02 56.09 22.99
C ASP A 229 20.41 54.69 23.24
N ARG A 230 20.07 54.43 24.51
CA ARG A 230 19.65 53.13 25.04
C ARG A 230 18.49 52.52 24.26
N ASP A 231 17.54 53.34 23.83
CA ASP A 231 16.32 52.87 23.18
C ASP A 231 16.60 52.37 21.75
N GLN A 232 17.58 52.94 21.04
CA GLN A 232 18.01 52.47 19.72
C GLN A 232 18.70 51.10 19.81
N VAL A 233 19.47 50.87 20.88
CA VAL A 233 20.08 49.57 21.17
C VAL A 233 19.00 48.54 21.54
N LEU A 234 18.02 48.93 22.38
CA LEU A 234 16.90 48.08 22.76
C LEU A 234 16.04 47.66 21.56
N GLU A 235 15.75 48.58 20.63
CA GLU A 235 14.99 48.29 19.40
C GLU A 235 15.64 47.14 18.61
N ARG A 236 16.96 47.21 18.39
CA ARG A 236 17.71 46.18 17.65
C ARG A 236 17.71 44.82 18.36
N VAL A 237 17.85 44.82 19.69
CA VAL A 237 17.78 43.60 20.51
C VAL A 237 16.36 43.00 20.53
N VAL A 238 15.32 43.83 20.57
CA VAL A 238 13.91 43.40 20.49
C VAL A 238 13.61 42.79 19.12
N ALA A 239 14.06 43.41 18.04
CA ALA A 239 13.91 42.88 16.68
C ALA A 239 14.62 41.52 16.50
N ALA A 240 15.88 41.40 16.95
CA ALA A 240 16.61 40.13 16.93
C ALA A 240 15.89 39.03 17.73
N ARG A 241 15.30 39.36 18.89
CA ARG A 241 14.49 38.44 19.70
C ARG A 241 13.13 38.08 19.06
N GLY A 242 12.59 38.95 18.21
CA GLY A 242 11.42 38.67 17.37
C GLY A 242 11.74 37.57 16.36
N MET A 243 12.73 37.80 15.49
CA MET A 243 13.19 36.85 14.47
C MET A 243 13.48 35.46 15.06
N ALA A 244 14.13 35.41 16.22
CA ALA A 244 14.41 34.17 16.95
C ALA A 244 13.15 33.40 17.40
N ARG A 245 12.06 34.10 17.73
CA ARG A 245 10.77 33.49 18.07
C ARG A 245 10.02 33.04 16.83
N ASP A 246 10.02 33.85 15.78
CA ASP A 246 9.25 33.61 14.57
C ASP A 246 9.81 32.42 13.79
N GLY A 247 11.13 32.39 13.54
CA GLY A 247 11.79 31.24 12.89
C GLY A 247 11.68 29.93 13.69
N LEU A 248 11.68 30.00 15.02
CA LEU A 248 11.49 28.84 15.91
C LEU A 248 10.01 28.40 16.01
N SER A 249 9.06 29.26 15.65
CA SER A 249 7.64 28.93 15.47
C SER A 249 7.43 28.24 14.12
N GLU A 250 7.95 28.86 13.05
CA GLU A 250 7.86 28.40 11.67
C GLU A 250 8.51 27.02 11.47
N THR A 251 9.72 26.82 12.02
CA THR A 251 10.42 25.52 12.06
C THR A 251 9.60 24.44 12.77
N ARG A 252 8.98 24.77 13.91
CA ARG A 252 8.12 23.81 14.63
C ARG A 252 6.85 23.49 13.85
N GLN A 253 6.28 24.46 13.15
CA GLN A 253 5.07 24.24 12.36
C GLN A 253 5.34 23.37 11.13
N ALA A 254 6.48 23.54 10.45
CA ALA A 254 6.92 22.64 9.38
C ALA A 254 7.13 21.20 9.90
N LEU A 255 7.75 21.03 11.07
CA LEU A 255 7.92 19.72 11.71
C LEU A 255 6.58 19.08 12.13
N SER A 256 5.63 19.85 12.66
CA SER A 256 4.28 19.34 12.99
C SER A 256 3.48 18.95 11.75
N ALA A 257 3.62 19.68 10.64
CA ALA A 257 3.01 19.32 9.36
C ALA A 257 3.55 17.98 8.83
N LEU A 258 4.88 17.81 8.81
CA LEU A 258 5.56 16.58 8.37
C LEU A 258 5.13 15.32 9.16
N ARG A 259 4.80 15.46 10.45
CA ARG A 259 4.32 14.35 11.27
C ARG A 259 2.82 14.07 11.14
N GLY A 260 2.06 14.98 10.53
CA GLY A 260 0.60 14.97 10.59
C GLY A 260 0.03 15.32 11.98
N GLU A 261 0.88 15.80 12.91
CA GLU A 261 0.57 16.11 14.31
C GLU A 261 -0.01 17.53 14.50
N LEU A 262 -0.39 18.22 13.42
CA LEU A 262 -1.13 19.48 13.52
C LEU A 262 -2.52 19.21 14.13
N THR A 263 -2.67 19.57 15.41
CA THR A 263 -3.95 19.64 16.14
C THR A 263 -5.04 20.27 15.27
N PRO A 264 -6.29 19.77 15.28
CA PRO A 264 -7.41 20.39 14.56
C PRO A 264 -7.49 21.90 14.77
N LEU A 265 -8.00 22.62 13.77
CA LEU A 265 -7.96 24.08 13.78
C LEU A 265 -8.95 24.64 14.81
N GLU A 266 -10.11 24.00 14.93
CA GLU A 266 -11.10 24.25 15.98
C GLU A 266 -10.52 24.06 17.39
N ASP A 267 -9.78 22.98 17.63
CA ASP A 267 -9.19 22.65 18.93
C ASP A 267 -8.11 23.67 19.32
N PHE A 268 -7.32 24.12 18.33
CA PHE A 268 -6.35 25.18 18.51
C PHE A 268 -7.01 26.52 18.85
N LEU A 269 -8.08 26.90 18.14
CA LEU A 269 -8.80 28.15 18.44
C LEU A 269 -9.49 28.07 19.81
N GLY A 270 -10.03 26.92 20.19
CA GLY A 270 -10.56 26.66 21.53
C GLY A 270 -9.51 26.80 22.63
N GLN A 271 -8.31 26.24 22.44
CA GLN A 271 -7.17 26.41 23.36
C GLN A 271 -6.68 27.87 23.43
N LEU A 272 -6.67 28.57 22.30
CA LEU A 272 -6.25 29.96 22.20
C LEU A 272 -7.24 30.91 22.90
N VAL A 273 -8.54 30.62 22.79
CA VAL A 273 -9.62 31.33 23.51
C VAL A 273 -9.58 31.01 25.00
N ALA A 274 -9.41 29.75 25.39
CA ALA A 274 -9.31 29.35 26.80
C ALA A 274 -8.09 29.96 27.54
N ALA A 275 -7.15 30.57 26.81
CA ALA A 275 -6.00 31.29 27.35
C ALA A 275 -6.17 32.83 27.35
N ASN A 276 -7.35 33.37 26.98
CA ASN A 276 -7.66 34.80 26.97
C ASN A 276 -9.07 35.04 27.55
N ASP A 277 -9.14 35.54 28.79
CA ASP A 277 -10.41 35.84 29.45
C ASP A 277 -11.29 36.80 28.64
N GLY A 278 -12.58 36.48 28.53
CA GLY A 278 -13.55 37.27 27.76
C GLY A 278 -13.58 37.00 26.25
N ALA A 279 -12.78 36.06 25.75
CA ALA A 279 -12.88 35.57 24.37
C ALA A 279 -13.87 34.40 24.24
N GLU A 280 -14.50 34.27 23.07
CA GLU A 280 -15.39 33.17 22.67
C GLU A 280 -15.05 32.76 21.21
N VAL A 281 -15.26 31.48 20.85
CA VAL A 281 -15.10 30.98 19.47
C VAL A 281 -16.31 30.19 18.98
N THR A 282 -16.75 30.49 17.76
CA THR A 282 -17.80 29.78 17.02
C THR A 282 -17.21 29.14 15.76
N VAL A 283 -17.70 27.95 15.37
CA VAL A 283 -17.28 27.28 14.12
C VAL A 283 -18.52 26.89 13.31
N SER A 284 -18.56 27.27 12.03
CA SER A 284 -19.66 27.02 11.09
C SER A 284 -19.19 26.38 9.78
N GLY A 285 -20.11 25.79 9.03
CA GLY A 285 -19.84 25.08 7.77
C GLY A 285 -19.43 23.61 7.95
N GLU A 286 -19.19 22.91 6.83
CA GLU A 286 -18.72 21.52 6.86
C GLU A 286 -17.20 21.45 7.11
N ARG A 287 -16.80 20.69 8.13
CA ARG A 287 -15.40 20.63 8.57
C ARG A 287 -14.54 19.83 7.59
N ARG A 288 -13.72 20.52 6.81
CA ARG A 288 -12.74 19.94 5.87
C ARG A 288 -11.30 20.08 6.38
N ARG A 289 -10.43 19.13 6.00
CA ARG A 289 -8.99 19.26 6.22
C ARG A 289 -8.44 20.33 5.28
N LEU A 290 -7.90 21.40 5.86
CA LEU A 290 -7.34 22.54 5.12
C LEU A 290 -5.92 22.24 4.58
N PRO A 291 -5.49 22.93 3.52
CA PRO A 291 -4.08 23.08 3.17
C PRO A 291 -3.24 23.56 4.37
N ALA A 292 -1.95 23.23 4.38
CA ALA A 292 -1.07 23.52 5.52
C ALA A 292 -0.88 25.04 5.72
N GLU A 293 -0.75 25.77 4.62
CA GLU A 293 -0.58 27.22 4.53
C GLU A 293 -1.85 27.94 4.97
N ALA A 294 -3.03 27.49 4.53
CA ALA A 294 -4.32 28.05 4.94
C ALA A 294 -4.57 27.85 6.45
N SER A 295 -4.32 26.63 6.97
CA SER A 295 -4.35 26.34 8.41
C SER A 295 -3.35 27.20 9.20
N GLN A 296 -2.18 27.49 8.63
CA GLN A 296 -1.16 28.35 9.23
C GLN A 296 -1.55 29.84 9.23
N ALA A 297 -2.14 30.35 8.15
CA ALA A 297 -2.61 31.73 8.04
C ALA A 297 -3.68 32.03 9.10
N VAL A 298 -4.70 31.19 9.22
CA VAL A 298 -5.75 31.32 10.24
C VAL A 298 -5.15 31.33 11.65
N ARG A 299 -4.20 30.43 11.95
CA ARG A 299 -3.55 30.37 13.27
C ARG A 299 -2.78 31.65 13.61
N ARG A 300 -1.98 32.18 12.67
CA ARG A 300 -1.20 33.40 12.90
C ARG A 300 -2.11 34.62 13.07
N VAL A 301 -3.15 34.75 12.25
CA VAL A 301 -4.09 35.89 12.37
C VAL A 301 -4.87 35.84 13.67
N ALA A 302 -5.38 34.69 14.10
CA ALA A 302 -6.06 34.55 15.39
C ALA A 302 -5.14 34.89 16.59
N GLN A 303 -3.87 34.45 16.56
CA GLN A 303 -2.88 34.75 17.60
C GLN A 303 -2.52 36.24 17.66
N GLU A 304 -2.29 36.88 16.53
CA GLU A 304 -1.89 38.29 16.47
C GLU A 304 -3.09 39.21 16.77
N ALA A 305 -4.30 38.88 16.31
CA ALA A 305 -5.52 39.62 16.65
C ALA A 305 -5.77 39.62 18.18
N LEU A 306 -5.81 38.44 18.83
CA LEU A 306 -5.96 38.36 20.29
C LEU A 306 -4.80 39.03 21.05
N THR A 307 -3.58 38.94 20.51
CA THR A 307 -2.41 39.64 21.06
C THR A 307 -2.57 41.15 20.98
N ASN A 308 -3.20 41.68 19.93
CA ASN A 308 -3.43 43.12 19.74
C ASN A 308 -4.61 43.63 20.57
N VAL A 309 -5.71 42.86 20.72
CA VAL A 309 -6.76 43.19 21.70
C VAL A 309 -6.15 43.32 23.10
N ARG A 310 -5.34 42.35 23.54
CA ARG A 310 -4.70 42.39 24.86
C ARG A 310 -3.72 43.56 25.05
N LYS A 311 -3.12 44.09 23.97
CA LYS A 311 -2.25 45.29 24.01
C LYS A 311 -3.05 46.60 24.05
N HIS A 312 -4.15 46.70 23.29
CA HIS A 312 -4.76 47.97 22.92
C HIS A 312 -6.22 48.15 23.39
N ALA A 313 -6.94 47.06 23.68
CA ALA A 313 -8.29 47.03 24.23
C ALA A 313 -8.39 46.04 25.42
N PRO A 314 -7.58 46.20 26.49
CA PRO A 314 -7.55 45.27 27.62
C PRO A 314 -8.90 45.24 28.35
N GLY A 315 -9.47 44.04 28.50
CA GLY A 315 -10.79 43.81 29.11
C GLY A 315 -11.98 43.87 28.15
N ALA A 316 -11.75 44.12 26.85
CA ALA A 316 -12.76 43.94 25.82
C ALA A 316 -13.15 42.45 25.68
N ARG A 317 -14.41 42.17 25.34
CA ARG A 317 -14.81 40.83 24.92
C ARG A 317 -14.37 40.59 23.49
N VAL A 318 -14.04 39.35 23.14
CA VAL A 318 -13.62 38.98 21.78
C VAL A 318 -14.49 37.85 21.24
N ARG A 319 -14.98 37.99 20.02
CA ARG A 319 -15.68 36.92 19.28
C ARG A 319 -14.83 36.52 18.09
N LEU A 320 -14.42 35.25 18.06
CA LEU A 320 -13.83 34.61 16.89
C LEU A 320 -14.90 33.76 16.20
N SER A 321 -15.02 33.85 14.89
CA SER A 321 -15.78 32.88 14.09
C SER A 321 -14.92 32.30 12.98
N LEU A 322 -15.00 30.98 12.82
CA LEU A 322 -14.36 30.22 11.74
C LEU A 322 -15.45 29.60 10.86
N ASP A 323 -15.54 30.05 9.62
CA ASP A 323 -16.59 29.68 8.68
C ASP A 323 -15.99 28.91 7.50
N TYR A 324 -16.34 27.63 7.38
CA TYR A 324 -15.93 26.76 6.28
C TYR A 324 -16.91 26.85 5.11
N ARG A 325 -16.44 27.32 3.95
CA ARG A 325 -17.23 27.41 2.72
C ARG A 325 -16.69 26.45 1.66
N ASP A 326 -17.40 26.39 0.53
CA ASP A 326 -17.08 25.50 -0.59
C ASP A 326 -15.72 25.83 -1.22
N ASP A 327 -15.38 27.11 -1.31
CA ASP A 327 -14.19 27.64 -2.00
C ASP A 327 -13.13 28.28 -1.08
N GLN A 328 -13.53 28.71 0.12
CA GLN A 328 -12.68 29.45 1.05
C GLN A 328 -12.97 29.11 2.54
N VAL A 329 -11.98 29.33 3.40
CA VAL A 329 -12.19 29.46 4.85
C VAL A 329 -12.14 30.93 5.24
N VAL A 330 -13.06 31.36 6.09
CA VAL A 330 -13.10 32.72 6.63
C VAL A 330 -12.88 32.67 8.14
N LEU A 331 -11.91 33.45 8.62
CA LEU A 331 -11.75 33.77 10.04
C LEU A 331 -12.14 35.24 10.23
N ASP A 332 -13.06 35.51 11.15
CA ASP A 332 -13.42 36.86 11.58
C ASP A 332 -13.19 36.97 13.10
N VAL A 333 -12.47 38.01 13.52
CA VAL A 333 -12.12 38.29 14.91
C VAL A 333 -12.54 39.71 15.24
N ARG A 334 -13.51 39.87 16.14
CA ARG A 334 -14.02 41.19 16.57
C ARG A 334 -13.92 41.36 18.07
N ASP A 335 -13.52 42.55 18.52
CA ASP A 335 -13.55 42.92 19.93
C ASP A 335 -14.58 44.01 20.25
N SER A 336 -14.82 44.25 21.54
CA SER A 336 -15.81 45.19 22.06
C SER A 336 -15.19 46.38 22.84
N GLY A 337 -14.04 46.92 22.41
CA GLY A 337 -13.36 47.99 23.14
C GLY A 337 -12.58 49.01 22.30
N GLY A 338 -12.21 50.10 22.98
CA GLY A 338 -11.48 51.24 22.42
C GLY A 338 -12.38 52.33 21.83
N SER A 339 -11.94 53.59 21.94
CA SER A 339 -12.60 54.73 21.29
C SER A 339 -12.28 54.73 19.79
N PRO A 340 -13.26 54.92 18.88
CA PRO A 340 -13.00 54.99 17.44
C PRO A 340 -12.07 56.15 17.06
N GLY A 341 -10.78 55.84 16.89
CA GLY A 341 -9.75 56.78 16.40
C GLY A 341 -8.36 56.54 16.98
N GLU A 342 -8.24 56.19 18.27
CA GLU A 342 -6.93 56.15 18.95
C GLU A 342 -6.00 55.02 18.44
N LEU A 343 -6.60 53.91 18.00
CA LEU A 343 -5.90 52.77 17.38
C LEU A 343 -5.15 53.14 16.08
N ALA A 344 -5.53 54.23 15.39
CA ALA A 344 -4.93 54.59 14.10
C ALA A 344 -3.54 55.23 14.21
N GLY A 345 -3.19 55.82 15.37
CA GLY A 345 -1.91 56.52 15.57
C GLY A 345 -0.79 55.69 16.23
N ALA A 346 -1.14 54.60 16.92
CA ALA A 346 -0.27 53.95 17.90
C ALA A 346 0.71 52.89 17.31
N GLY A 347 1.48 53.24 16.27
CA GLY A 347 2.73 52.57 15.89
C GLY A 347 2.70 51.10 15.40
N GLY A 348 1.53 50.43 15.36
CA GLY A 348 1.43 48.98 15.13
C GLY A 348 1.50 48.46 13.69
N GLY A 349 1.72 49.32 12.69
CA GLY A 349 1.41 49.05 11.28
C GLY A 349 2.03 47.78 10.66
N TYR A 350 3.25 47.40 11.04
CA TYR A 350 3.95 46.24 10.48
C TYR A 350 3.25 44.89 10.69
N GLY A 351 2.53 44.72 11.81
CA GLY A 351 1.82 43.46 12.11
C GLY A 351 0.67 43.22 11.14
N LEU A 352 -0.19 44.23 10.95
CA LEU A 352 -1.33 44.17 10.03
C LEU A 352 -0.88 44.10 8.57
N LEU A 353 0.15 44.87 8.18
CA LEU A 353 0.69 44.85 6.81
C LEU A 353 1.22 43.47 6.45
N GLY A 354 2.13 42.90 7.25
CA GLY A 354 2.70 41.58 6.99
C GLY A 354 1.67 40.44 7.05
N MET A 355 0.58 40.61 7.79
CA MET A 355 -0.55 39.65 7.73
C MET A 355 -1.35 39.75 6.43
N ARG A 356 -1.50 40.95 5.86
CA ARG A 356 -2.16 41.15 4.56
C ARG A 356 -1.34 40.62 3.41
N GLU A 357 -0.06 40.98 3.33
CA GLU A 357 0.87 40.48 2.31
C GLU A 357 0.89 38.93 2.27
N ARG A 358 0.89 38.28 3.43
CA ARG A 358 0.83 36.81 3.54
C ARG A 358 -0.54 36.21 3.19
N ALA A 359 -1.64 36.94 3.33
CA ALA A 359 -2.95 36.49 2.87
C ALA A 359 -3.03 36.55 1.33
N GLU A 360 -2.55 37.65 0.75
CA GLU A 360 -2.52 37.88 -0.71
C GLU A 360 -1.62 36.84 -1.43
N LEU A 361 -0.48 36.46 -0.82
CA LEU A 361 0.37 35.36 -1.33
C LEU A 361 -0.32 33.99 -1.40
N LEU A 362 -1.42 33.78 -0.67
CA LEU A 362 -2.23 32.56 -0.73
C LEU A 362 -3.46 32.70 -1.65
N GLY A 363 -3.56 33.79 -2.42
CA GLY A 363 -4.78 34.14 -3.16
C GLY A 363 -5.96 34.55 -2.27
N GLY A 364 -5.68 34.82 -0.99
CA GLY A 364 -6.64 35.29 0.00
C GLY A 364 -6.65 36.80 0.16
N SER A 365 -7.28 37.28 1.22
CA SER A 365 -7.33 38.70 1.60
C SER A 365 -7.44 38.89 3.12
N LEU A 366 -6.95 40.03 3.61
CA LEU A 366 -7.08 40.42 5.02
C LEU A 366 -7.54 41.88 5.17
N GLU A 367 -8.76 42.02 5.65
CA GLU A 367 -9.40 43.27 6.04
C GLU A 367 -9.19 43.49 7.55
N ALA A 368 -8.87 44.70 7.96
CA ALA A 368 -8.64 45.05 9.35
C ALA A 368 -8.97 46.53 9.58
N GLY A 369 -9.82 46.85 10.55
CA GLY A 369 -10.28 48.21 10.80
C GLY A 369 -11.27 48.34 11.96
N PRO A 370 -11.66 49.57 12.33
CA PRO A 370 -12.68 49.80 13.35
C PRO A 370 -14.06 49.27 12.91
N HIS A 371 -14.81 48.75 13.89
CA HIS A 371 -16.18 48.28 13.77
C HIS A 371 -17.06 49.06 14.77
N GLU A 372 -18.38 48.96 14.63
CA GLU A 372 -19.40 49.67 15.44
C GLU A 372 -19.19 49.66 16.97
N GLU A 373 -18.54 48.62 17.53
CA GLU A 373 -18.30 48.47 18.99
C GLU A 373 -16.81 48.25 19.35
N GLY A 374 -15.85 48.36 18.42
CA GLY A 374 -14.44 48.03 18.67
C GLY A 374 -13.60 47.91 17.40
N PHE A 375 -12.75 46.89 17.29
CA PHE A 375 -11.98 46.58 16.08
C PHE A 375 -12.38 45.20 15.50
N ALA A 376 -12.16 45.02 14.19
CA ALA A 376 -12.39 43.77 13.48
C ALA A 376 -11.22 43.40 12.56
N VAL A 377 -10.92 42.10 12.47
CA VAL A 377 -9.93 41.50 11.56
C VAL A 377 -10.56 40.31 10.85
N THR A 378 -10.72 40.40 9.53
CA THR A 378 -11.33 39.37 8.69
C THR A 378 -10.31 38.84 7.68
N LEU A 379 -9.96 37.57 7.81
CA LEU A 379 -9.11 36.81 6.89
C LEU A 379 -9.99 35.90 6.02
N LYS A 380 -9.77 35.90 4.70
CA LYS A 380 -10.37 34.96 3.74
C LYS A 380 -9.23 34.24 3.02
N VAL A 381 -9.24 32.90 2.96
CA VAL A 381 -8.20 32.10 2.27
C VAL A 381 -8.87 31.00 1.43
N PRO A 382 -8.52 30.80 0.14
CA PRO A 382 -9.03 29.69 -0.66
C PRO A 382 -8.53 28.32 -0.16
N VAL A 383 -9.28 27.24 -0.39
CA VAL A 383 -9.08 25.92 0.28
C VAL A 383 -9.35 24.68 -0.58
#